data_AF-A0A2E0XFR2-F1
#
_entry.id   AF-A0A2E0XFR2-F1
#
_cell.length_a   1.000
_cell.length_b   1.000
_cell.length_c   1.000
_cell.angle_alpha   90.00
_cell.angle_beta   90.00
_cell.angle_gamma   90.00
#
_symmetry.space_group_name_H-M   'P 1'
#
loop_
_entity.id
_entity.type
_entity.pdbx_description
1 polymer ?
#
loop_
_entity_poly.entity_id
_entity_poly.type
_entity_poly.pdbx_seq_one_letter_code
_entity_poly.pdbx_strand_id
1 'polypeptide(L)'
;MATAKKVKGISPKQSLRESAQRIIITRFGEMISYKGGAMDGTDIKYVHDMRVSSRRLRAAMHNFADCFRPKKTFRAHLKQVEKITSTMGDVRDFDVLIDKFKKDLARLSDLEQISVKKLIDHLKTEREIKRQPMIEMFNNLDNSGFAIQFLGFFSNQF
;
A
#
# COMPACT_ATOMS: atom_id res chain seq x y z
N MET A 1 12.91 -3.72 -2.38
CA MET A 1 11.55 -3.60 -2.92
C MET A 1 10.76 -4.83 -2.55
N ALA A 2 9.49 -4.68 -2.21
CA ALA A 2 8.57 -5.79 -1.95
C ALA A 2 8.57 -6.78 -3.13
N THR A 3 8.92 -8.03 -2.84
CA THR A 3 8.83 -9.15 -3.78
C THR A 3 7.46 -9.80 -3.66
N ALA A 4 6.87 -10.23 -4.78
CA ALA A 4 5.61 -10.97 -4.72
C ALA A 4 5.86 -12.31 -4.04
N LYS A 5 5.14 -12.62 -2.96
CA LYS A 5 5.12 -13.98 -2.44
C LYS A 5 4.49 -14.88 -3.49
N LYS A 6 5.01 -16.10 -3.59
CA LYS A 6 4.44 -17.14 -4.44
C LYS A 6 3.03 -17.48 -3.92
N VAL A 7 2.03 -17.43 -4.81
CA VAL A 7 0.69 -17.90 -4.46
C VAL A 7 0.71 -19.42 -4.46
N LYS A 8 0.45 -20.03 -3.30
CA LYS A 8 0.43 -21.49 -3.15
C LYS A 8 -0.95 -22.05 -3.53
N GLY A 9 -0.96 -23.28 -4.04
CA GLY A 9 -2.20 -24.05 -4.23
C GLY A 9 -3.07 -23.60 -5.40
N ILE A 10 -2.49 -22.95 -6.41
CA ILE A 10 -3.13 -22.74 -7.73
C ILE A 10 -2.92 -23.99 -8.58
N SER A 11 -3.98 -24.50 -9.19
CA SER A 11 -3.95 -25.67 -10.08
C SER A 11 -4.84 -25.46 -11.30
N PRO A 12 -4.48 -26.00 -12.49
CA PRO A 12 -5.35 -25.98 -13.67
C PRO A 12 -6.69 -26.71 -13.47
N LYS A 13 -6.79 -27.56 -12.44
CA LYS A 13 -8.02 -28.30 -12.11
C LYS A 13 -9.01 -27.50 -11.26
N GLN A 14 -8.60 -26.34 -10.74
CA GLN A 14 -9.46 -25.47 -9.94
C GLN A 14 -10.21 -24.49 -10.84
N SER A 15 -11.36 -24.02 -10.36
CA SER A 15 -12.08 -22.94 -11.03
C SER A 15 -11.25 -21.65 -11.06
N LEU A 16 -11.53 -20.80 -12.04
CA LEU A 16 -10.93 -19.46 -12.14
C LEU A 16 -11.21 -18.64 -10.86
N ARG A 17 -12.40 -18.78 -10.28
CA ARG A 17 -12.82 -18.09 -9.05
C ARG A 17 -11.97 -18.49 -7.84
N GLU A 18 -11.74 -19.78 -7.63
CA GLU A 18 -10.90 -20.28 -6.53
C GLU A 18 -9.45 -19.79 -6.68
N SER A 19 -8.93 -19.80 -7.90
CA SER A 19 -7.59 -19.27 -8.19
C SER A 19 -7.53 -17.76 -7.92
N ALA A 20 -8.53 -17.00 -8.38
CA ALA A 20 -8.64 -15.56 -8.14
C ALA A 20 -8.72 -15.22 -6.65
N GLN A 21 -9.51 -15.96 -5.88
CA GLN A 21 -9.61 -15.82 -4.43
C GLN A 21 -8.25 -15.96 -3.76
N ARG A 22 -7.52 -17.04 -4.05
CA ARG A 22 -6.19 -17.30 -3.49
C ARG A 22 -5.22 -16.18 -3.81
N ILE A 23 -5.24 -15.68 -5.05
CA ILE A 23 -4.40 -14.56 -5.48
C ILE A 23 -4.76 -13.31 -4.68
N ILE A 24 -6.03 -12.89 -4.66
CA ILE A 24 -6.48 -11.67 -3.99
C ILE A 24 -6.18 -11.71 -2.50
N ILE A 25 -6.48 -12.82 -1.80
CA ILE A 25 -6.19 -12.98 -0.37
C ILE A 25 -4.68 -12.91 -0.11
N THR A 26 -3.86 -13.54 -0.94
CA THR A 26 -2.39 -13.49 -0.79
C THR A 26 -1.87 -12.06 -0.96
N ARG A 27 -2.33 -11.34 -1.98
CA ARG A 27 -1.91 -9.94 -2.23
C ARG A 27 -2.41 -8.99 -1.15
N PHE A 28 -3.59 -9.23 -0.60
CA PHE A 28 -4.10 -8.48 0.55
C PHE A 28 -3.25 -8.71 1.80
N GLY A 29 -2.95 -9.97 2.13
CA GLY A 29 -2.08 -10.30 3.26
C GLY A 29 -0.67 -9.71 3.13
N GLU A 30 -0.11 -9.68 1.91
CA GLU A 30 1.14 -8.96 1.64
C GLU A 30 1.04 -7.47 1.92
N MET A 31 0.03 -6.80 1.35
CA MET A 31 -0.18 -5.37 1.56
C MET A 31 -0.30 -5.04 3.06
N ILE A 32 -1.14 -5.77 3.79
CA ILE A 32 -1.36 -5.52 5.22
C ILE A 32 -0.13 -5.85 6.08
N SER A 33 0.74 -6.77 5.65
CA SER A 33 1.95 -7.09 6.41
C SER A 33 2.94 -5.93 6.55
N TYR A 34 2.85 -4.91 5.68
CA TYR A 34 3.66 -3.69 5.76
C TYR A 34 3.01 -2.56 6.58
N LYS A 35 1.74 -2.72 7.00
CA LYS A 35 0.97 -1.68 7.70
C LYS A 35 1.67 -1.20 8.97
N GLY A 36 2.13 -2.12 9.81
CA GLY A 36 2.77 -1.79 11.09
C GLY A 36 4.00 -0.90 10.92
N GLY A 37 4.92 -1.28 10.02
CA GLY A 37 6.10 -0.47 9.71
C GLY A 37 5.77 0.85 9.01
N ALA A 38 4.71 0.89 8.19
CA ALA A 38 4.27 2.13 7.56
C ALA A 38 3.68 3.13 8.58
N MET A 39 2.98 2.64 9.61
CA MET A 39 2.44 3.45 10.70
C MET A 39 3.52 3.93 11.66
N ASP A 40 4.47 3.05 12.00
CA ASP A 40 5.63 3.37 12.84
C ASP A 40 6.52 4.44 12.17
N GLY A 41 6.77 4.30 10.86
CA GLY A 41 7.40 5.33 10.04
C GLY A 41 8.91 5.49 10.25
N THR A 42 9.56 4.61 11.01
CA THR A 42 11.03 4.62 11.19
C THR A 42 11.79 4.30 9.90
N ASP A 43 11.24 3.41 9.06
CA ASP A 43 11.78 3.08 7.74
C ASP A 43 10.78 3.46 6.63
N ILE A 44 11.17 4.45 5.82
CA ILE A 44 10.42 4.94 4.65
C ILE A 44 10.09 3.82 3.63
N LYS A 45 10.84 2.72 3.66
CA LYS A 45 10.66 1.59 2.76
C LYS A 45 9.32 0.89 2.98
N TYR A 46 8.75 0.92 4.19
CA TYR A 46 7.47 0.28 4.45
C TYR A 46 6.31 0.93 3.67
N VAL A 47 6.28 2.25 3.58
CA VAL A 47 5.28 2.98 2.76
C VAL A 47 5.46 2.61 1.29
N HIS A 48 6.70 2.52 0.81
CA HIS A 48 7.00 2.08 -0.55
C HIS A 48 6.53 0.64 -0.82
N ASP A 49 6.89 -0.30 0.04
CA ASP A 49 6.61 -1.73 -0.10
C ASP A 49 5.10 -2.01 0.01
N MET A 50 4.39 -1.30 0.90
CA MET A 50 2.94 -1.35 1.00
C MET A 50 2.26 -0.81 -0.28
N ARG A 51 2.73 0.30 -0.84
CA ARG A 51 2.23 0.85 -2.12
C ARG A 51 2.47 -0.08 -3.31
N VAL A 52 3.65 -0.72 -3.37
CA VAL A 52 3.93 -1.72 -4.42
C VAL A 52 2.94 -2.88 -4.31
N SER A 53 2.71 -3.37 -3.10
CA SER A 53 1.79 -4.49 -2.84
C SER A 53 0.33 -4.12 -3.10
N SER A 54 -0.10 -2.90 -2.74
CA SER A 54 -1.47 -2.43 -2.99
C SER A 54 -1.78 -2.30 -4.48
N ARG A 55 -0.84 -1.81 -5.29
CA ARG A 55 -0.98 -1.77 -6.76
C ARG A 55 -1.17 -3.17 -7.36
N ARG A 56 -0.43 -4.17 -6.86
CA ARG A 56 -0.58 -5.57 -7.29
C ARG A 56 -1.93 -6.15 -6.91
N LEU A 57 -2.40 -5.86 -5.68
CA LEU A 57 -3.74 -6.23 -5.24
C LEU A 57 -4.81 -5.62 -6.15
N ARG A 58 -4.73 -4.32 -6.45
CA ARG A 58 -5.69 -3.64 -7.34
C ARG A 58 -5.71 -4.29 -8.73
N ALA A 59 -4.54 -4.52 -9.33
CA ALA A 59 -4.45 -5.19 -10.62
C ALA A 59 -5.12 -6.57 -10.60
N ALA A 60 -4.87 -7.37 -9.56
CA ALA A 60 -5.53 -8.66 -9.40
C ALA A 60 -7.06 -8.53 -9.25
N MET A 61 -7.53 -7.57 -8.44
CA MET A 61 -8.96 -7.31 -8.28
C MET A 61 -9.61 -6.92 -9.62
N HIS A 62 -9.01 -6.00 -10.38
CA HIS A 62 -9.52 -5.63 -11.71
C HIS A 62 -9.57 -6.83 -12.66
N ASN A 63 -8.49 -7.60 -12.75
CA ASN A 63 -8.40 -8.76 -13.66
C ASN A 63 -9.45 -9.83 -13.36
N PHE A 64 -9.82 -10.00 -12.08
CA PHE A 64 -10.77 -11.03 -11.65
C PHE A 64 -12.13 -10.48 -11.23
N ALA A 65 -12.45 -9.24 -11.59
CA ALA A 65 -13.69 -8.57 -11.15
C ALA A 65 -14.95 -9.39 -11.50
N ASP A 66 -14.94 -10.11 -12.61
CA ASP A 66 -16.07 -10.91 -13.07
C ASP A 66 -16.32 -12.20 -12.30
N CYS A 67 -15.33 -12.67 -11.54
CA CYS A 67 -15.44 -13.88 -10.71
C CYS A 67 -16.25 -13.68 -9.42
N PHE A 68 -16.52 -12.44 -9.01
CA PHE A 68 -17.10 -12.13 -7.69
C PHE A 68 -18.46 -11.43 -7.78
N ARG A 69 -19.38 -11.82 -6.89
CA ARG A 69 -20.72 -11.22 -6.73
C ARG A 69 -21.09 -11.18 -5.23
N PRO A 70 -21.81 -10.16 -4.74
CA PRO A 70 -22.40 -9.05 -5.49
C PRO A 70 -21.38 -8.02 -5.99
N LYS A 71 -21.62 -7.46 -7.19
CA LYS A 71 -20.73 -6.43 -7.77
C LYS A 71 -20.62 -5.18 -6.89
N LYS A 72 -21.68 -4.83 -6.17
CA LYS A 72 -21.70 -3.68 -5.25
C LYS A 72 -20.67 -3.83 -4.14
N THR A 73 -20.66 -4.97 -3.45
CA THR A 73 -19.72 -5.26 -2.36
C THR A 73 -18.28 -5.37 -2.87
N PHE A 74 -18.07 -6.03 -4.02
CA PHE A 74 -16.76 -6.07 -4.67
C PHE A 74 -16.21 -4.66 -4.96
N ARG A 75 -17.03 -3.78 -5.56
CA ARG A 75 -16.64 -2.40 -5.88
C ARG A 75 -16.34 -1.58 -4.61
N ALA A 76 -17.06 -1.82 -3.52
CA ALA A 76 -16.78 -1.16 -2.24
C ALA A 76 -15.39 -1.53 -1.69
N HIS A 77 -15.05 -2.83 -1.71
CA HIS A 77 -13.71 -3.28 -1.29
C HIS A 77 -12.60 -2.73 -2.21
N LEU A 78 -12.83 -2.75 -3.53
CA LEU A 78 -11.86 -2.19 -4.49
C LEU A 78 -11.62 -0.71 -4.19
N LYS A 79 -12.68 0.10 -4.07
CA LYS A 79 -12.59 1.53 -3.74
C LYS A 79 -11.84 1.77 -2.43
N GLN A 80 -12.00 0.92 -1.43
CA GLN A 80 -11.27 1.04 -0.17
C GLN A 80 -9.76 0.78 -0.36
N VAL A 81 -9.36 -0.22 -1.16
CA VAL A 81 -7.94 -0.46 -1.50
C VAL A 81 -7.36 0.70 -2.32
N GLU A 82 -8.15 1.31 -3.21
CA GLU A 82 -7.76 2.50 -3.95
C GLU A 82 -7.52 3.68 -3.04
N LYS A 83 -8.42 3.93 -2.08
CA LYS A 83 -8.27 4.97 -1.06
C LYS A 83 -7.00 4.75 -0.24
N ILE A 84 -6.76 3.53 0.24
CA ILE A 84 -5.52 3.15 0.95
C ILE A 84 -4.29 3.52 0.12
N THR A 85 -4.29 3.15 -1.16
CA THR A 85 -3.17 3.43 -2.06
C THR A 85 -2.97 4.93 -2.26
N SER A 86 -4.05 5.69 -2.45
CA SER A 86 -4.00 7.14 -2.66
C SER A 86 -3.45 7.88 -1.45
N THR A 87 -3.91 7.54 -0.24
CA THR A 87 -3.48 8.20 1.01
C THR A 87 -1.98 7.99 1.29
N MET A 88 -1.43 6.84 0.93
CA MET A 88 0.03 6.61 1.01
C MET A 88 0.83 7.39 -0.06
N GLY A 89 0.16 7.93 -1.09
CA GLY A 89 0.78 8.67 -2.19
C GLY A 89 1.55 9.87 -1.71
N ASP A 90 0.87 10.75 -0.98
CA ASP A 90 1.45 11.99 -0.47
C ASP A 90 2.70 11.73 0.38
N VAL A 91 2.65 10.77 1.30
CA VAL A 91 3.81 10.38 2.13
C VAL A 91 4.98 9.89 1.27
N ARG A 92 4.68 9.08 0.25
CA ARG A 92 5.70 8.51 -0.63
C ARG A 92 6.35 9.56 -1.53
N ASP A 93 5.61 10.57 -1.95
CA ASP A 93 6.14 11.65 -2.79
C ASP A 93 7.21 12.43 -2.03
N PHE A 94 6.97 12.73 -0.75
CA PHE A 94 7.99 13.30 0.13
C PHE A 94 9.18 12.36 0.36
N ASP A 95 8.96 11.06 0.57
CA ASP A 95 10.07 10.09 0.70
C ASP A 95 10.99 10.11 -0.53
N VAL A 96 10.41 10.17 -1.73
CA VAL A 96 11.16 10.21 -3.00
C VAL A 96 11.90 11.53 -3.14
N LEU A 97 11.26 12.66 -2.81
CA LEU A 97 11.87 13.98 -2.92
C LEU A 97 13.05 14.15 -1.94
N ILE A 98 12.87 13.71 -0.69
CA ILE A 98 13.93 13.72 0.33
C ILE A 98 15.11 12.84 -0.11
N ASP A 99 14.85 11.62 -0.60
CA ASP A 99 15.90 10.72 -1.09
C ASP A 99 16.66 11.31 -2.28
N LYS A 100 15.95 12.00 -3.20
CA LYS A 100 16.56 12.68 -4.33
C LYS A 100 17.52 13.79 -3.88
N PHE A 101 17.08 14.70 -3.02
CA PHE A 101 17.94 15.77 -2.51
C PHE A 101 19.12 15.25 -1.71
N LYS A 102 18.94 14.20 -0.90
CA LYS A 102 20.06 13.57 -0.17
C LYS A 102 21.14 13.03 -1.12
N LYS A 103 20.75 12.42 -2.24
CA LYS A 103 21.70 11.91 -3.24
C LYS A 103 22.42 13.02 -3.99
N ASP A 104 21.77 14.16 -4.17
CA ASP A 104 22.36 15.29 -4.87
C ASP A 104 23.35 16.08 -4.00
N LEU A 105 23.28 15.99 -2.66
CA LEU A 105 24.19 16.70 -1.73
C LEU A 105 25.67 16.56 -2.09
N ALA A 106 26.12 15.37 -2.48
CA ALA A 106 27.53 15.10 -2.79
C ALA A 106 28.04 15.83 -4.05
N ARG A 107 27.15 16.44 -4.84
CA ARG A 107 27.46 17.17 -6.07
C ARG A 107 27.41 18.68 -5.90
N LEU A 108 27.10 19.15 -4.70
CA LEU A 108 26.86 20.56 -4.39
C LEU A 108 28.04 21.16 -3.63
N SER A 109 28.25 22.47 -3.81
CA SER A 109 29.18 23.25 -2.99
C SER A 109 28.75 23.29 -1.52
N ASP A 110 29.67 23.65 -0.62
CA ASP A 110 29.39 23.68 0.82
C ASP A 110 28.23 24.62 1.19
N LEU A 111 28.14 25.79 0.53
CA LEU A 111 27.05 26.74 0.74
C LEU A 111 25.70 26.18 0.27
N GLU A 112 25.66 25.52 -0.88
CA GLU A 112 24.45 24.87 -1.41
C GLU A 112 24.01 23.70 -0.53
N GLN A 113 24.96 22.91 -0.01
CA GLN A 113 24.67 21.81 0.91
C GLN A 113 23.97 22.30 2.18
N ILE A 114 24.35 23.47 2.73
CA ILE A 114 23.67 24.06 3.90
C ILE A 114 22.20 24.36 3.58
N SER A 115 21.95 25.00 2.44
CA SER A 115 20.58 25.36 2.02
C SER A 115 19.72 24.12 1.72
N VAL A 116 20.28 23.12 1.04
CA VAL A 116 19.57 21.87 0.73
C VAL A 116 19.28 21.04 1.99
N LYS A 117 20.18 21.03 2.98
CA LYS A 117 19.90 20.39 4.28
C LYS A 117 18.69 21.02 4.98
N LYS A 118 18.59 22.35 5.00
CA LYS A 118 17.40 23.06 5.54
C LYS A 118 16.12 22.70 4.78
N LEU A 119 16.19 22.62 3.45
CA LEU A 119 15.05 22.18 2.64
C LEU A 119 14.65 20.74 2.97
N ILE A 120 15.61 19.82 3.10
CA ILE A 120 15.34 18.43 3.51
C ILE A 120 14.62 18.38 4.85
N ASP A 121 15.04 19.19 5.83
CA ASP A 121 14.39 19.21 7.14
C ASP A 121 12.96 19.74 7.07
N HIS A 122 12.69 20.78 6.28
CA HIS A 122 11.33 21.23 6.00
C HIS A 122 10.47 20.14 5.34
N LEU A 123 11.02 19.43 4.34
CA LEU A 123 10.32 18.34 3.67
C LEU A 123 10.01 17.17 4.62
N LYS A 124 10.87 16.89 5.61
CA LYS A 124 10.56 15.90 6.65
C LYS A 124 9.37 16.33 7.51
N THR A 125 9.28 17.61 7.88
CA THR A 125 8.14 18.14 8.62
C THR A 125 6.85 17.98 7.82
N GLU A 126 6.85 18.36 6.53
CA GLU A 126 5.70 18.19 5.64
C GLU A 126 5.29 16.73 5.47
N ARG A 127 6.27 15.83 5.33
CA ARG A 127 6.04 14.38 5.28
C ARG A 127 5.29 13.89 6.52
N GLU A 128 5.68 14.33 7.71
CA GLU A 128 5.03 13.94 8.97
C GLU A 128 3.59 14.46 9.07
N ILE A 129 3.33 15.66 8.57
CA ILE A 129 1.96 16.20 8.45
C ILE A 129 1.12 15.31 7.53
N LYS A 130 1.63 14.93 6.36
CA LYS A 130 0.93 14.02 5.44
C LYS A 130 0.80 12.59 5.96
N ARG A 131 1.60 12.20 6.95
CA ARG A 131 1.51 10.89 7.60
C ARG A 131 0.30 10.78 8.52
N GLN A 132 -0.18 11.88 9.11
CA GLN A 132 -1.31 11.84 10.05
C GLN A 132 -2.61 11.30 9.42
N PRO A 133 -3.07 11.79 8.25
CA PRO A 133 -4.25 11.23 7.59
C PRO A 133 -4.09 9.74 7.24
N MET A 134 -2.88 9.28 6.95
CA MET A 134 -2.58 7.86 6.70
C MET A 134 -2.75 7.02 7.95
N ILE A 135 -2.23 7.48 9.09
CA ILE A 135 -2.37 6.81 10.38
C ILE A 135 -3.85 6.74 10.80
N GLU A 136 -4.57 7.86 10.71
CA GLU A 136 -6.00 7.93 11.01
C GLU A 136 -6.81 6.97 10.13
N MET A 137 -6.51 6.92 8.83
CA MET A 137 -7.15 5.98 7.91
C MET A 137 -6.91 4.52 8.35
N PHE A 138 -5.68 4.16 8.74
CA PHE A 138 -5.39 2.79 9.19
C PHE A 138 -6.10 2.45 10.50
N ASN A 139 -6.16 3.37 11.46
CA ASN A 139 -6.92 3.18 12.70
C ASN A 139 -8.42 2.97 12.42
N ASN A 140 -8.99 3.75 11.51
CA ASN A 140 -10.39 3.60 11.10
C ASN A 140 -10.66 2.26 10.40
N LEU A 141 -9.70 1.77 9.61
CA LEU A 141 -9.78 0.46 8.97
C LEU A 141 -9.75 -0.69 9.98
N ASP A 142 -8.93 -0.57 11.02
CA ASP A 142 -8.87 -1.54 12.11
C ASP A 142 -10.18 -1.54 12.91
N ASN A 143 -10.67 -0.36 13.31
CA ASN A 143 -11.90 -0.19 14.09
C ASN A 143 -13.14 -0.69 13.35
N SER A 144 -13.19 -0.52 12.03
CA SER A 144 -14.29 -1.02 11.19
C SER A 144 -14.23 -2.52 10.91
N GLY A 145 -13.15 -3.22 11.32
CA GLY A 145 -12.96 -4.63 11.01
C GLY A 145 -12.79 -4.89 9.51
N PHE A 146 -12.28 -3.92 8.74
CA PHE A 146 -12.20 -4.00 7.28
C PHE A 146 -11.47 -5.25 6.79
N ALA A 147 -10.37 -5.65 7.46
CA ALA A 147 -9.62 -6.84 7.07
C ALA A 147 -10.47 -8.11 7.19
N ILE A 148 -11.27 -8.23 8.26
CA ILE A 148 -12.18 -9.36 8.47
C ILE A 148 -13.28 -9.36 7.41
N GLN A 149 -13.89 -8.20 7.13
CA GLN A 149 -14.92 -8.07 6.11
C GLN A 149 -14.40 -8.39 4.70
N PHE A 150 -13.21 -7.87 4.36
CA PHE A 150 -12.54 -8.13 3.09
C PHE A 150 -12.28 -9.63 2.93
N LEU A 151 -11.63 -10.26 3.92
CA LEU A 151 -11.34 -11.69 3.87
C LEU A 151 -12.63 -12.52 3.82
N GLY A 152 -13.66 -12.16 4.59
CA GLY A 152 -14.96 -12.82 4.57
C GLY A 152 -15.62 -12.77 3.20
N PHE A 153 -15.63 -11.61 2.54
CA PHE A 153 -16.21 -11.46 1.20
C PHE A 153 -15.52 -12.34 0.15
N PHE A 154 -14.19 -12.39 0.19
CA PHE A 154 -13.41 -13.22 -0.75
C PHE A 154 -13.35 -14.70 -0.34
N SER A 155 -13.69 -15.06 0.91
CA SER A 155 -13.64 -16.45 1.40
C SER A 155 -14.97 -17.19 1.44
N ASN A 156 -16.08 -16.50 1.71
CA ASN A 156 -17.38 -17.12 2.00
C ASN A 156 -18.36 -17.13 0.83
N GLN A 157 -17.83 -16.91 -0.37
CA GLN A 157 -18.63 -16.87 -1.57
C GLN A 157 -18.63 -18.29 -2.16
N PHE A 158 -19.44 -19.17 -1.56
CA PHE A 158 -19.78 -20.47 -2.13
C PHE A 158 -21.01 -20.28 -2.99
#